data_AF-A0A8I1Y6P0-F1
#
_entry.id   AF-A0A8I1Y6P0-F1
#
_cell.length_a   1.000
_cell.length_b   1.000
_cell.length_c   1.000
_cell.angle_alpha   90.00
_cell.angle_beta   90.00
_cell.angle_gamma   90.00
#
_symmetry.space_group_name_H-M   'P 1'
#
loop_
_entity.id
_entity.type
_entity.pdbx_description
1 polymer ?
#
loop_
_entity_poly.entity_id
_entity_poly.type
_entity_poly.pdbx_seq_one_letter_code
_entity_poly.pdbx_strand_id
1 'polypeptide(L)'
;MKGDIVNSDGVLVAVVIDSAIFDLKGRKLCDLKGSRIYRLSGELVGHLNESGGSLRRLDKATDSLFQQLQHGRTIARNRNDTETFDEGGARS
;
A
#
# COMPACT_ATOMS: atom_id res chain seq x y z
N MET A 1 13.30 -14.61 -7.46
CA MET A 1 12.71 -14.23 -8.77
C MET A 1 12.32 -12.76 -8.74
N LYS A 2 12.54 -12.03 -9.83
CA LYS A 2 12.06 -10.64 -9.98
C LYS A 2 10.80 -10.60 -10.82
N GLY A 3 9.87 -9.70 -10.52
CA GLY A 3 8.65 -9.53 -11.30
C GLY A 3 8.03 -8.16 -11.12
N ASP A 4 7.44 -7.64 -12.18
CA ASP A 4 6.85 -6.31 -12.19
C ASP A 4 5.39 -6.39 -11.73
N ILE A 5 4.99 -5.43 -10.88
CA ILE A 5 3.61 -5.27 -10.42
C ILE A 5 2.98 -4.10 -11.15
N VAL A 6 1.93 -4.40 -11.91
CA VAL A 6 1.09 -3.40 -12.57
C VAL A 6 -0.26 -3.28 -11.88
N ASN A 7 -0.80 -2.07 -11.88
CA ASN A 7 -2.13 -1.79 -11.34
C ASN A 7 -3.25 -2.22 -12.32
N SER A 8 -4.50 -1.93 -11.97
CA SER A 8 -5.63 -2.25 -12.84
C SER A 8 -5.63 -1.47 -14.16
N ASP A 9 -4.97 -0.32 -14.24
CA ASP A 9 -4.77 0.45 -15.47
C ASP A 9 -3.56 -0.02 -16.31
N GLY A 10 -2.81 -1.03 -15.84
CA GLY A 10 -1.59 -1.50 -16.50
C GLY A 10 -0.34 -0.66 -16.22
N VAL A 11 -0.41 0.27 -15.26
CA VAL A 11 0.70 1.12 -14.84
C VAL A 11 1.58 0.36 -13.86
N LEU A 12 2.91 0.38 -14.09
CA LEU A 12 3.89 -0.18 -13.16
C LEU A 12 3.88 0.62 -11.85
N VAL A 13 3.59 -0.05 -10.74
CA VAL A 13 3.45 0.57 -9.41
C VAL A 13 4.44 0.03 -8.38
N ALA A 14 4.98 -1.17 -8.60
CA ALA A 14 5.93 -1.80 -7.69
C ALA A 14 6.69 -2.92 -8.40
N VAL A 15 7.76 -3.37 -7.75
CA VAL A 15 8.56 -4.51 -8.20
C VAL A 15 8.65 -5.55 -7.09
N VAL A 16 8.42 -6.81 -7.43
CA VAL A 16 8.68 -7.97 -6.58
C VAL A 16 10.14 -8.35 -6.75
N ILE A 17 10.86 -8.47 -5.64
CA ILE A 17 12.17 -9.08 -5.58
C ILE A 17 12.09 -10.17 -4.52
N ASP A 18 12.19 -11.42 -4.98
CA ASP A 18 12.04 -12.64 -4.19
C ASP A 18 10.70 -12.67 -3.43
N SER A 19 10.73 -12.43 -2.12
CA SER A 19 9.55 -12.47 -1.25
C SER A 19 9.20 -11.09 -0.70
N ALA A 20 9.64 -10.02 -1.36
CA ALA A 20 9.40 -8.65 -0.94
C ALA A 20 8.96 -7.77 -2.12
N ILE A 21 8.10 -6.80 -1.81
CA ILE A 21 7.58 -5.83 -2.76
C ILE A 21 8.20 -4.48 -2.46
N PHE A 22 8.80 -3.88 -3.48
CA PHE A 22 9.46 -2.58 -3.41
C PHE A 22 8.71 -1.58 -4.27
N ASP A 23 8.70 -0.33 -3.86
CA ASP A 23 8.29 0.77 -4.73
C ASP A 23 9.33 1.00 -5.84
N LEU A 24 8.99 1.87 -6.79
CA LEU A 24 9.89 2.24 -7.88
C LEU A 24 11.16 2.98 -7.43
N LYS A 25 11.21 3.41 -6.16
CA LYS A 25 12.36 4.07 -5.53
C LYS A 25 13.23 3.06 -4.75
N GLY A 26 12.89 1.76 -4.76
CA GLY A 26 13.60 0.72 -4.04
C GLY A 26 13.27 0.65 -2.54
N ARG A 27 12.23 1.32 -2.06
CA ARG A 27 11.75 1.21 -0.68
C ARG A 27 10.83 0.01 -0.54
N LYS A 28 11.11 -0.84 0.45
CA LYS A 28 10.27 -1.99 0.75
C LYS A 28 8.88 -1.51 1.24
N LEU A 29 7.83 -1.91 0.53
CA LEU A 29 6.44 -1.59 0.87
C LEU A 29 5.79 -2.74 1.64
N CYS A 30 5.96 -3.97 1.17
CA CYS A 30 5.21 -5.14 1.64
C CYS A 30 6.07 -6.41 1.54
N ASP A 31 5.69 -7.42 2.30
CA ASP A 31 6.17 -8.79 2.17
C ASP A 31 5.23 -9.59 1.29
N LEU A 32 5.80 -10.47 0.45
CA LEU A 32 5.05 -11.36 -0.42
C LEU A 32 5.31 -12.80 -0.01
N LYS A 33 4.25 -13.54 0.32
CA LYS A 33 4.30 -14.98 0.59
C LYS A 33 3.38 -15.72 -0.39
N GLY A 34 3.98 -16.28 -1.44
CA GLY A 34 3.23 -16.84 -2.57
C GLY A 34 2.46 -15.73 -3.30
N SER A 35 1.14 -15.87 -3.37
CA SER A 35 0.24 -14.84 -3.91
C SER A 35 -0.28 -13.85 -2.87
N ARG A 36 0.05 -13.99 -1.58
CA ARG A 36 -0.48 -13.15 -0.50
C ARG A 36 0.45 -11.99 -0.16
N ILE A 37 -0.11 -10.79 -0.10
CA ILE A 37 0.60 -9.54 0.19
C ILE A 37 0.37 -9.17 1.65
N TYR A 38 1.47 -9.04 2.38
CA TYR A 38 1.50 -8.66 3.78
C TYR A 38 2.16 -7.31 3.95
N ARG A 39 1.66 -6.50 4.86
CA ARG A 39 2.36 -5.29 5.30
C ARG A 39 3.60 -5.68 6.07
N LEU A 40 4.50 -4.71 6.27
CA LEU A 40 5.64 -4.87 7.17
C LEU A 40 5.23 -5.15 8.63
N SER A 41 4.00 -4.80 9.01
CA SER A 41 3.41 -5.16 10.31
C SER A 41 2.96 -6.63 10.41
N GLY A 42 2.94 -7.38 9.30
CA GLY A 42 2.41 -8.74 9.22
C GLY A 42 0.92 -8.83 8.88
N GLU A 43 0.24 -7.71 8.67
CA GLU A 43 -1.17 -7.65 8.28
C GLU A 43 -1.37 -8.09 6.81
N LEU A 44 -2.29 -9.03 6.54
CA LEU A 44 -2.66 -9.40 5.18
C LEU A 44 -3.49 -8.29 4.53
N VAL A 45 -2.97 -7.67 3.47
CA VAL A 45 -3.62 -6.53 2.79
C VAL A 45 -4.17 -6.86 1.42
N GLY A 46 -3.80 -8.00 0.85
CA GLY A 46 -4.31 -8.36 -0.45
C GLY A 46 -3.67 -9.60 -1.02
N HIS A 47 -3.95 -9.80 -2.30
CA HIS A 47 -3.43 -10.90 -3.08
C HIS A 47 -3.01 -10.41 -4.47
N LEU A 48 -1.99 -11.05 -5.02
CA LEU A 48 -1.61 -10.93 -6.42
C LEU A 48 -2.38 -11.98 -7.22
N ASN A 49 -2.98 -11.56 -8.34
CA ASN A 49 -3.44 -12.52 -9.33
C ASN A 49 -2.23 -12.99 -10.14
N GLU A 50 -1.77 -14.21 -9.86
CA GLU A 50 -0.77 -14.90 -10.69
C GLU A 50 -1.45 -15.41 -11.97
N SER A 51 -1.72 -14.50 -12.91
CA SER A 51 -2.15 -14.88 -14.26
C SER A 51 -0.93 -15.31 -15.07
N GLY A 52 -0.43 -16.52 -14.82
CA GLY A 52 0.32 -17.37 -15.78
C GLY A 52 1.53 -16.79 -16.53
N GLY A 53 2.02 -15.60 -16.18
CA GLY A 53 3.08 -14.89 -16.89
C GLY A 53 3.82 -13.95 -15.96
N SER A 54 4.98 -13.47 -16.40
CA SER A 54 5.92 -12.63 -15.64
C SER A 54 5.35 -11.30 -15.13
N LEU A 55 4.07 -10.99 -15.43
CA LEU A 55 3.35 -9.78 -15.07
C LEU A 55 2.35 -10.08 -13.94
N ARG A 56 2.60 -9.53 -12.76
CA ARG A 56 1.72 -9.69 -11.59
C ARG A 56 0.76 -8.51 -11.54
N ARG A 57 -0.55 -8.76 -11.60
CA ARG A 57 -1.57 -7.69 -11.55
C ARG A 57 -2.18 -7.61 -10.16
N LEU A 58 -2.30 -6.38 -9.65
CA LEU A 58 -3.01 -6.14 -8.40
C LEU A 58 -4.51 -6.38 -8.58
N ASP A 59 -5.13 -6.98 -7.57
CA ASP A 59 -6.58 -6.92 -7.46
C ASP A 59 -7.04 -5.47 -7.23
N LYS A 60 -8.25 -5.14 -7.69
CA LYS A 60 -8.79 -3.78 -7.64
C LYS A 60 -8.84 -3.21 -6.22
N ALA A 61 -9.10 -4.05 -5.21
CA ALA A 61 -9.05 -3.63 -3.81
C ALA A 61 -7.62 -3.29 -3.35
N THR A 62 -6.62 -4.00 -3.88
CA THR A 62 -5.21 -3.84 -3.53
C THR A 62 -4.58 -2.63 -4.24
N ASP A 63 -5.08 -2.25 -5.42
CA ASP A 63 -4.65 -1.08 -6.19
C ASP A 63 -4.70 0.21 -5.34
N SER A 64 -5.83 0.43 -4.67
CA SER A 64 -6.04 1.63 -3.82
C SER A 64 -5.07 1.68 -2.64
N LEU A 65 -4.72 0.52 -2.08
CA LEU A 65 -3.80 0.40 -0.96
C LEU A 65 -2.36 0.73 -1.40
N PHE A 66 -1.96 0.31 -2.61
CA PHE A 66 -0.64 0.67 -3.15
C PHE A 66 -0.51 2.16 -3.47
N GLN A 67 -1.57 2.81 -3.94
CA GLN A 67 -1.58 4.27 -4.11
C GLN A 67 -1.35 4.98 -2.78
N GLN A 68 -1.97 4.49 -1.69
CA GLN A 68 -1.79 5.05 -0.34
C GLN A 68 -0.38 4.82 0.21
N LEU A 69 0.17 3.61 0.05
CA LEU A 69 1.52 3.26 0.50
C LEU A 69 2.61 4.06 -0.24
N GLN A 70 2.43 4.32 -1.54
CA GLN A 70 3.38 5.10 -2.34
C GLN A 70 3.39 6.59 -1.99
N HIS A 71 2.23 7.17 -1.68
CA HIS A 71 2.08 8.59 -1.34
C HIS A 71 2.47 8.95 0.11
N GLY A 72 2.93 7.97 0.91
CA GLY A 72 3.40 8.25 2.27
C GLY A 72 2.33 8.78 3.22
N ARG A 73 1.03 8.60 2.91
CA ARG A 73 -0.03 8.88 3.87
C ARG A 73 -0.13 7.72 4.85
N THR A 74 0.52 7.92 5.99
CA THR A 74 0.35 7.21 7.25
C THR A 74 -1.10 6.76 7.41
N ILE A 75 -1.36 5.46 7.29
CA ILE A 75 -2.63 4.88 7.70
C ILE A 75 -2.59 4.76 9.22
N ALA A 76 -2.78 5.91 9.86
CA ALA A 76 -3.23 6.05 11.24
C ALA A 76 -4.26 7.18 11.24
N ARG A 77 -5.41 6.94 10.61
CA ARG A 77 -6.64 7.64 11.01
C ARG A 77 -7.47 6.68 11.82
N ASN A 78 -7.08 6.55 13.09
CA ASN A 78 -8.04 6.26 14.12
C ASN A 78 -9.02 7.45 14.11
N ARG A 79 -10.28 7.20 13.71
CA ARG A 79 -11.35 8.20 13.82
C ARG A 79 -11.72 8.28 15.29
N ASN A 80 -11.08 9.18 16.03
CA ASN A 80 -11.51 9.69 17.32
C ASN A 80 -10.59 10.85 17.65
N ASP A 81 -10.95 12.07 17.23
CA ASP A 81 -10.64 13.28 17.99
C ASP A 81 -11.64 14.34 17.56
N THR A 82 -12.45 14.70 18.55
CA THR A 82 -13.62 15.55 18.54
C THR A 82 -13.23 16.98 18.12
N GLU A 83 -13.88 17.51 17.09
CA GLU A 83 -13.86 18.94 16.81
C GLU A 83 -14.67 19.66 17.90
N THR A 84 -13.99 20.17 18.92
CA THR A 84 -14.46 21.28 19.75
C THR A 84 -13.48 22.42 19.55
N PHE A 85 -13.86 23.38 18.69
CA PHE A 85 -13.22 24.68 18.63
C PHE A 85 -13.67 25.50 19.84
N ASP A 86 -12.74 25.75 20.75
CA ASP A 86 -12.89 26.70 21.86
C ASP A 86 -12.56 28.09 21.32
N GLU A 87 -13.59 28.92 21.07
CA GLU A 87 -13.40 30.33 20.71
C GLU A 87 -13.37 31.20 21.97
N GLY A 88 -12.22 31.86 22.17
CA GLY A 88 -12.10 33.19 22.78
C GLY A 88 -12.12 33.20 24.31
N GLY A 89 -11.01 33.45 25.00
CA GLY A 89 -10.10 34.56 24.74
C GLY A 89 -10.30 35.63 25.82
N ALA A 90 -9.64 35.43 26.97
CA ALA A 90 -9.46 36.48 27.97
C ALA A 90 -8.41 37.49 27.50
N ARG A 91 -8.80 38.77 27.45
CA ARG A 91 -8.02 40.04 27.44
C ARG A 91 -9.05 41.13 27.13
N SER A 92 -9.31 42.17 27.92
CA SER A 92 -8.55 42.88 28.95
C SER A 92 -9.50 43.48 30.00
#